data_AF-A0AAV7S7G4-F1
#
_entry.id   AF-A0AAV7S7G4-F1
#
_cell.length_a   1.000
_cell.length_b   1.000
_cell.length_c   1.000
_cell.angle_alpha   90.00
_cell.angle_beta   90.00
_cell.angle_gamma   90.00
#
_symmetry.space_group_name_H-M   'P 1'
#
loop_
_entity.id
_entity.type
_entity.pdbx_description
1 polymer ?
#
loop_
_entity_poly.entity_id
_entity_poly.type
_entity_poly.pdbx_seq_one_letter_code
_entity_poly.pdbx_strand_id
1 'polypeptide(L)' 'MAPSEWLTKDDFAKVINVNLLCMIDVTLSLLPLVRKCKGRIVNMSSAIGRMAIIGGGYCISKYGVEAFSDSLRLQKS' A
#
# COMPACT_ATOMS: atom_id res chain seq x y z
N MET A 1 -1.47 -17.55 -7.73
CA MET A 1 -2.62 -16.71 -7.35
C MET A 1 -3.86 -17.36 -7.93
N ALA A 2 -4.96 -17.48 -7.19
CA ALA A 2 -6.19 -18.06 -7.71
C ALA A 2 -6.86 -17.08 -8.71
N PRO A 3 -7.55 -17.59 -9.74
CA PRO A 3 -8.45 -16.78 -10.57
C PRO A 3 -9.40 -15.94 -9.70
N SER A 4 -9.69 -14.71 -10.13
CA SER A 4 -10.54 -13.80 -9.36
C SER A 4 -11.94 -14.37 -9.07
N GLU A 5 -12.46 -15.22 -9.95
CA GLU A 5 -13.73 -15.92 -9.81
C GLU A 5 -13.75 -16.96 -8.67
N TRP A 6 -12.58 -17.38 -8.17
CA TRP A 6 -12.45 -18.27 -7.01
C TRP A 6 -12.22 -17.53 -5.70
N LEU A 7 -12.11 -16.20 -5.73
CA LEU A 7 -11.81 -15.38 -4.57
C LEU A 7 -13.10 -14.74 -4.04
N THR A 8 -13.26 -14.78 -2.73
CA THR A 8 -14.31 -14.05 -2.03
C THR A 8 -13.87 -12.63 -1.74
N LYS A 9 -14.83 -11.73 -1.44
CA LYS A 9 -14.51 -10.37 -0.97
C LYS A 9 -13.56 -10.37 0.23
N ASP A 10 -13.69 -11.36 1.12
CA ASP A 10 -12.85 -11.49 2.30
C ASP A 10 -11.40 -11.82 1.95
N ASP A 11 -11.16 -12.57 0.88
CA ASP A 11 -9.80 -12.87 0.42
C ASP A 11 -9.09 -11.61 -0.11
N PHE A 12 -9.83 -10.73 -0.79
CA PHE A 12 -9.33 -9.41 -1.17
C PHE A 12 -9.07 -8.55 0.07
N ALA A 13 -10.03 -8.49 1.00
CA ALA A 13 -9.94 -7.68 2.20
C ALA A 13 -8.75 -8.08 3.08
N LYS A 14 -8.48 -9.38 3.25
CA LYS A 14 -7.31 -9.88 4.00
C LYS A 14 -6.00 -9.32 3.45
N VAL A 15 -5.81 -9.38 2.13
CA VAL A 15 -4.58 -8.89 1.48
C VAL A 15 -4.48 -7.37 1.57
N ILE A 16 -5.58 -6.65 1.35
CA ILE A 16 -5.61 -5.18 1.42
C ILE A 16 -5.34 -4.70 2.85
N ASN A 17 -5.97 -5.32 3.85
CA ASN A 17 -5.81 -4.94 5.25
C ASN A 17 -4.34 -5.00 5.67
N VAL A 18 -3.64 -6.09 5.35
CA VAL A 18 -2.24 -6.26 5.74
C VAL A 18 -1.29 -5.42 4.88
N ASN A 19 -1.40 -5.49 3.56
CA ASN A 19 -0.38 -4.91 2.68
C ASN A 19 -0.54 -3.40 2.47
N LEU A 20 -1.76 -2.88 2.64
CA LEU A 20 -2.06 -1.47 2.42
C LEU A 20 -2.43 -0.77 3.71
N LEU A 21 -3.51 -1.19 4.38
CA LEU A 21 -4.04 -0.43 5.53
C LEU A 21 -3.07 -0.42 6.70
N CYS A 22 -2.51 -1.58 7.10
CA CYS A 22 -1.50 -1.60 8.16
C CYS A 22 -0.26 -0.75 7.84
N MET A 23 0.17 -0.71 6.57
CA MET A 23 1.29 0.14 6.15
C MET A 23 0.94 1.63 6.25
N ILE A 24 -0.28 2.01 5.85
CA ILE A 24 -0.79 3.38 6.02
C ILE A 24 -0.80 3.75 7.52
N ASP A 25 -1.36 2.89 8.36
CA ASP A 25 -1.48 3.15 9.81
C ASP A 25 -0.10 3.37 10.46
N VAL A 26 0.86 2.50 10.16
CA VAL A 26 2.24 2.63 10.65
C VAL A 26 2.89 3.91 10.12
N THR A 27 2.73 4.20 8.82
CA THR A 27 3.29 5.40 8.21
C THR A 27 2.77 6.65 8.89
N LEU A 28 1.45 6.78 9.02
CA LEU A 28 0.80 7.94 9.65
C LEU A 28 1.19 8.08 11.12
N SER A 29 1.30 6.97 11.86
CA SER A 29 1.72 6.97 13.27
C SER A 29 3.15 7.46 13.46
N LEU A 30 4.04 7.19 12.48
CA LEU A 30 5.44 7.57 12.55
C LEU A 30 5.74 8.95 11.93
N LEU A 31 4.84 9.50 11.11
CA LEU A 31 5.02 10.79 10.44
C LEU A 31 5.46 11.93 11.39
N PRO A 32 4.89 12.11 12.60
CA PRO A 32 5.32 13.18 13.51
C PRO A 32 6.79 13.05 13.92
N LEU A 33 7.24 11.82 14.22
CA LEU A 33 8.61 11.54 14.63
C LEU A 33 9.59 11.75 13.47
N VAL A 34 9.22 11.25 12.28
CA VAL A 34 10.01 11.43 11.05
C VAL A 34 10.18 12.91 10.72
N ARG A 35 9.12 13.71 10.86
CA ARG A 35 9.20 15.18 10.67
C ARG A 35 10.15 15.83 11.67
N LYS A 36 10.07 15.45 12.96
CA LYS A 36 10.95 16.00 14.01
C LYS A 36 12.43 15.72 13.74
N CYS A 37 12.78 14.53 13.24
CA CYS A 37 14.16 14.16 12.93
C CYS A 37 14.59 14.48 11.50
N LYS A 38 13.71 15.08 10.67
CA LYS A 38 13.92 15.27 9.22
C LYS A 38 14.28 13.97 8.50
N GLY A 39 13.71 12.86 8.96
CA GLY A 39 13.91 11.52 8.40
C GLY A 39 13.16 11.32 7.08
N ARG A 40 13.23 10.10 6.54
CA ARG A 40 12.54 9.69 5.31
C ARG A 40 11.79 8.38 5.53
N ILE A 41 10.62 8.26 4.91
CA ILE A 41 9.86 7.01 4.84
C ILE A 41 10.03 6.43 3.43
N VAL A 42 10.31 5.13 3.35
CA VAL A 42 10.40 4.39 2.08
C VAL A 42 9.40 3.24 2.14
N ASN A 43 8.30 3.38 1.41
CA ASN A 43 7.30 2.33 1.29
C ASN A 43 7.67 1.37 0.16
N MET A 44 7.63 0.06 0.44
CA MET A 44 8.03 -0.97 -0.51
C MET A 44 6.84 -1.46 -1.34
N SER A 45 6.81 -1.03 -2.60
CA SER A 45 5.85 -1.49 -3.61
C SER A 45 6.43 -2.64 -4.46
N SER A 46 5.92 -2.83 -5.68
CA SER A 46 6.36 -3.84 -6.66
C SER A 46 6.09 -3.36 -8.09
N ALA A 47 6.66 -4.02 -9.11
CA ALA A 47 6.38 -3.72 -10.52
C ALA A 47 4.87 -3.79 -10.84
N ILE A 48 4.17 -4.67 -10.14
CA ILE A 48 2.71 -4.86 -10.17
C ILE A 48 1.91 -3.79 -9.40
N GLY A 49 2.58 -2.80 -8.80
CA GLY A 49 1.96 -1.55 -8.37
C GLY A 49 1.76 -0.54 -9.51
N ARG A 50 2.26 -0.84 -10.72
CA ARG A 50 2.12 0.01 -11.92
C ARG A 50 1.51 -0.71 -13.13
N MET A 51 1.59 -2.05 -13.17
CA MET A 51 0.95 -2.86 -14.20
C MET A 51 0.41 -4.16 -13.58
N ALA A 52 -0.89 -4.40 -13.65
CA ALA A 52 -1.47 -5.64 -13.13
C ALA A 52 -1.12 -6.84 -14.02
N ILE A 53 -0.20 -7.69 -13.53
CA ILE A 53 0.24 -8.92 -14.23
C ILE A 53 -0.35 -10.17 -13.55
N ILE A 54 -0.81 -10.04 -12.29
CA ILE A 54 -1.40 -11.12 -11.50
C ILE A 54 -2.74 -10.65 -10.90
N GLY A 55 -3.79 -11.47 -10.96
CA GLY A 55 -5.14 -11.10 -10.51
C GLY A 55 -5.37 -11.30 -9.01
N GLY A 56 -6.29 -10.56 -8.40
CA GLY A 56 -6.62 -10.69 -6.97
C GLY A 56 -6.17 -9.49 -6.13
N GLY A 57 -6.27 -9.61 -4.80
CA GLY A 57 -6.03 -8.50 -3.86
C GLY A 57 -4.61 -7.93 -3.84
N TYR A 58 -3.61 -8.69 -4.32
CA TYR A 58 -2.21 -8.26 -4.23
C TYR A 58 -1.86 -7.10 -5.17
N CYS A 59 -2.28 -7.14 -6.45
CA CYS A 59 -2.09 -6.00 -7.35
C CYS A 59 -2.81 -4.76 -6.82
N ILE A 60 -4.07 -4.91 -6.39
CA ILE A 60 -4.84 -3.81 -5.80
C ILE A 60 -4.07 -3.19 -4.62
N SER A 61 -3.53 -4.02 -3.71
CA SER A 61 -2.76 -3.53 -2.58
C SER A 61 -1.52 -2.74 -3.02
N LYS A 62 -0.78 -3.19 -4.04
CA LYS A 62 0.45 -2.51 -4.50
C LYS A 62 0.18 -1.22 -5.28
N TYR A 63 -0.89 -1.16 -6.08
CA TYR A 63 -1.34 0.11 -6.65
C TYR A 63 -1.72 1.12 -5.55
N GLY A 64 -2.40 0.64 -4.50
CA GLY A 64 -2.70 1.46 -3.32
C GLY A 64 -1.45 1.99 -2.62
N VAL A 65 -0.39 1.18 -2.51
CA VAL A 65 0.89 1.61 -1.91
C VAL A 65 1.53 2.75 -2.71
N GLU A 66 1.56 2.66 -4.05
CA GLU A 66 2.07 3.73 -4.92
C GLU A 66 1.25 5.01 -4.74
N ALA A 67 -0.08 4.90 -4.87
CA ALA A 67 -0.99 6.05 -4.78
C ALA A 67 -0.89 6.77 -3.43
N PHE A 68 -0.79 6.01 -2.33
CA PHE A 68 -0.58 6.56 -0.99
C PHE A 68 0.78 7.25 -0.87
N SER A 69 1.83 6.63 -1.38
CA SER A 69 3.19 7.18 -1.32
C SER A 69 3.33 8.46 -2.13
N ASP A 70 2.69 8.54 -3.30
CA ASP A 70 2.62 9.76 -4.11
C ASP A 70 1.81 10.85 -3.41
N SER A 71 0.67 10.49 -2.81
CA SER A 71 -0.15 11.42 -2.03
C SER A 71 0.65 12.04 -0.87
N LEU A 72 1.40 11.22 -0.12
CA LEU A 72 2.27 11.69 0.95
C LEU A 72 3.39 12.61 0.44
N ARG A 73 3.91 12.35 -0.76
CA ARG A 73 4.98 13.16 -1.36
C ARG A 73 4.47 14.53 -1.81
N LEU A 74 3.20 14.62 -2.23
CA LEU A 74 2.52 15.87 -2.56
C LEU A 74 2.08 16.65 -1.33
N GLN A 75 1.79 15.97 -0.21
CA GLN A 75 1.55 16.61 1.07
C GLN A 75 2.82 17.32 1.52
N LYS A 76 2.91 18.62 1.22
CA LYS A 76 3.99 19.47 1.68
C LYS A 76 4.02 19.45 3.22
N SER A 77 5.20 19.12 3.76
CA SER A 77 5.53 19.36 5.17
C SER A 77 5.58 20.85 5.48
#